data_AF-A0A968ZG32-F1
#
_entry.id   AF-A0A968ZG32-F1
#
_cell.length_a   1.000
_cell.length_b   1.000
_cell.length_c   1.000
_cell.angle_alpha   90.00
_cell.angle_beta   90.00
_cell.angle_gamma   90.00
#
_symmetry.space_group_name_H-M   'P 1'
#
loop_
_entity.id
_entity.type
_entity.pdbx_description
1 polymer ?
#
loop_
_entity_poly.entity_id
_entity_poly.type
_entity_poly.pdbx_seq_one_letter_code
_entity_poly.pdbx_strand_id
1 'polypeptide(L)'
;KNLLHTQQGQNFNSLGILEISEIALQELLENTLQHRDYIKNAPIRLLVFDNRIEMLNHGCLPNGLRVQELRYGHPVVRNNLMVSFAFHSLPYRGLGSGIKRALEQQPDIVFHNDTEGNQFIVTIPRTPKN
;
A
#
# COMPACT_ATOMS: atom_id res chain seq x y z
N LYS A 1 13.85 -11.62 9.59
CA LYS A 1 12.48 -11.05 9.61
C LYS A 1 12.61 -9.53 9.69
N ASN A 2 12.14 -8.78 8.69
CA ASN A 2 12.37 -7.33 8.58
C ASN A 2 11.36 -6.49 9.39
N LEU A 3 10.20 -7.07 9.71
CA LEU A 3 9.15 -6.45 10.52
C LEU A 3 9.12 -7.00 11.94
N LEU A 4 8.81 -6.12 12.89
CA LEU A 4 8.75 -6.42 14.32
C LEU A 4 7.38 -6.95 14.71
N HIS A 5 7.39 -7.85 15.69
CA HIS A 5 6.18 -8.31 16.37
C HIS A 5 6.24 -7.75 17.79
N THR A 6 5.26 -6.92 18.13
CA THR A 6 5.13 -6.21 19.40
C THR A 6 4.02 -6.85 20.23
N GLN A 7 4.14 -6.86 21.55
CA GLN A 7 3.08 -7.47 22.38
C GLN A 7 1.81 -6.63 22.48
N GLN A 8 1.85 -5.32 22.22
CA GLN A 8 0.69 -4.39 22.30
C GLN A 8 -0.24 -4.62 23.51
N GLY A 9 0.33 -4.88 24.70
CA GLY A 9 -0.45 -5.11 25.92
C GLY A 9 -1.09 -6.50 26.06
N GLN A 10 -0.73 -7.46 25.21
CA GLN A 10 -1.14 -8.86 25.33
C GLN A 10 -0.46 -9.58 26.50
N ASN A 11 -0.98 -10.77 26.84
CA ASN A 11 -0.40 -11.61 27.88
C ASN A 11 0.94 -12.22 27.42
N PHE A 12 1.77 -12.63 28.38
CA PHE A 12 3.11 -13.17 28.13
C PHE A 12 3.13 -14.35 27.13
N ASN A 13 2.07 -15.15 27.12
CA ASN A 13 1.92 -16.32 26.24
C ASN A 13 1.29 -16.02 24.87
N SER A 14 1.13 -14.76 24.49
CA SER A 14 0.53 -14.37 23.20
C SER A 14 1.59 -14.20 22.10
N LEU A 15 1.22 -14.55 20.87
CA LEU A 15 2.04 -14.27 19.69
C LEU A 15 2.05 -12.76 19.45
N GLY A 16 3.23 -12.16 19.27
CA GLY A 16 3.34 -10.73 19.04
C GLY A 16 2.60 -10.29 17.77
N ILE A 17 2.01 -9.10 17.82
CA ILE A 17 1.29 -8.44 16.73
C ILE A 17 2.28 -7.66 15.87
N LEU A 18 2.14 -7.71 14.55
CA LEU A 18 2.97 -6.92 13.64
C LEU A 18 2.91 -5.42 13.98
N GLU A 19 4.06 -4.75 13.90
CA GLU A 19 4.18 -3.30 14.14
C GLU A 19 3.35 -2.45 13.17
N ILE A 20 3.00 -3.00 12.00
CA ILE A 20 2.14 -2.39 10.99
C ILE A 20 0.98 -3.36 10.72
N SER A 21 -0.21 -2.82 10.49
CA SER A 21 -1.39 -3.61 10.13
C SER A 21 -1.14 -4.47 8.88
N GLU A 22 -1.30 -5.78 9.04
CA GLU A 22 -1.23 -6.75 7.94
C GLU A 22 -2.27 -6.45 6.86
N ILE A 23 -3.47 -6.02 7.27
CA ILE A 23 -4.54 -5.62 6.34
C ILE A 23 -4.09 -4.41 5.51
N ALA A 24 -3.49 -3.40 6.13
CA ALA A 24 -2.99 -2.24 5.41
C ALA A 24 -1.87 -2.61 4.42
N LEU A 25 -0.92 -3.45 4.84
CA LEU A 25 0.14 -3.94 3.96
C LEU A 25 -0.41 -4.71 2.76
N GLN A 26 -1.37 -5.59 2.99
CA GLN A 26 -2.01 -6.37 1.95
C GLN A 26 -2.71 -5.48 0.92
N GLU A 27 -3.56 -4.56 1.38
CA GLU A 27 -4.31 -3.64 0.50
C GLU A 27 -3.36 -2.74 -0.33
N LEU A 28 -2.29 -2.24 0.28
CA LEU A 28 -1.30 -1.41 -0.40
C LEU A 28 -0.49 -2.20 -1.45
N LEU A 29 -0.11 -3.45 -1.14
CA LEU A 29 0.58 -4.32 -2.10
C LEU A 29 -0.33 -4.69 -3.27
N GLU A 30 -1.59 -5.04 -3.01
CA GLU A 30 -2.58 -5.32 -4.04
C GLU A 30 -2.80 -4.12 -4.97
N ASN A 31 -2.99 -2.92 -4.40
CA ASN A 31 -3.11 -1.68 -5.17
C ASN A 31 -1.86 -1.42 -6.01
N THR A 32 -0.67 -1.65 -5.44
CA THR A 32 0.60 -1.46 -6.14
C THR A 32 0.73 -2.40 -7.34
N LEU A 33 0.34 -3.67 -7.20
CA LEU A 33 0.35 -4.65 -8.29
C LEU A 33 -0.68 -4.32 -9.38
N GLN A 34 -1.89 -3.93 -9.00
CA GLN A 34 -2.97 -3.61 -9.94
C GLN A 34 -2.71 -2.33 -10.74
N HIS A 35 -2.14 -1.32 -10.09
CA HIS A 35 -1.91 -0.02 -10.70
C HIS A 35 -0.51 0.15 -11.29
N ARG A 36 0.35 -0.88 -11.26
CA ARG A 36 1.66 -0.82 -11.92
C ARG A 36 1.51 -0.47 -13.40
N ASP A 37 2.37 0.43 -13.88
CA ASP A 37 2.54 0.65 -15.31
C ASP A 37 3.27 -0.54 -15.93
N TYR A 38 2.53 -1.43 -16.60
CA TYR A 38 3.07 -2.61 -17.29
C TYR A 38 3.65 -2.30 -18.68
N ILE A 39 3.50 -1.07 -19.18
CA ILE A 39 4.13 -0.65 -20.44
C ILE A 39 5.64 -0.46 -20.22
N LYS A 40 6.03 0.07 -19.06
CA LYS A 40 7.42 0.26 -18.68
C LYS A 40 7.95 -0.96 -17.92
N ASN A 41 9.13 -1.44 -18.32
CA ASN A 41 9.81 -2.52 -17.62
C ASN A 41 10.55 -2.00 -16.37
N ALA A 42 9.80 -1.50 -15.38
CA ALA A 42 10.32 -1.00 -14.12
C ALA A 42 9.77 -1.83 -12.94
N PRO A 43 10.62 -2.32 -12.03
CA PRO A 43 10.15 -3.12 -10.90
C PRO A 43 9.40 -2.24 -9.89
N ILE A 44 8.44 -2.85 -9.18
CA ILE A 44 7.92 -2.28 -7.93
C ILE A 44 9.04 -2.39 -6.88
N ARG A 45 9.33 -1.31 -6.16
CA ARG A 45 10.33 -1.31 -5.09
C ARG A 45 9.63 -1.27 -3.73
N LEU A 46 9.95 -2.25 -2.87
CA LEU A 46 9.56 -2.25 -1.47
C LEU A 46 10.82 -2.04 -0.64
N LEU A 47 10.92 -0.88 0.00
CA LEU A 47 12.06 -0.48 0.82
C LEU A 47 11.64 -0.47 2.29
N VAL A 48 12.39 -1.16 3.14
CA VAL A 48 12.12 -1.23 4.58
C VAL A 48 13.27 -0.54 5.31
N PHE A 49 13.01 0.65 5.81
CA PHE A 49 13.93 1.44 6.63
C PHE A 49 13.60 1.28 8.11
N ASP A 50 14.51 1.65 9.00
CA ASP A 50 14.28 1.56 10.44
C ASP A 50 13.08 2.40 10.93
N ASN A 51 12.79 3.52 10.25
CA ASN A 51 11.74 4.45 10.63
C ASN A 51 10.52 4.47 9.69
N ARG A 52 10.54 3.71 8.59
CA ARG A 52 9.43 3.67 7.62
C ARG A 52 9.54 2.52 6.62
N ILE A 53 8.42 2.20 5.98
CA ILE A 53 8.36 1.37 4.78
C ILE A 53 7.96 2.26 3.61
N GLU A 54 8.63 2.12 2.48
CA GLU A 54 8.26 2.78 1.23
C GLU A 54 7.90 1.74 0.16
N MET A 55 6.76 1.92 -0.48
CA MET A 55 6.36 1.20 -1.69
C MET A 55 6.38 2.18 -2.86
N LEU A 56 7.27 1.94 -3.81
CA LEU A 56 7.42 2.78 -4.99
C LEU A 56 6.87 2.03 -6.20
N ASN A 57 5.87 2.63 -6.83
CA ASN A 57 5.29 2.17 -8.08
C ASN A 57 5.68 3.12 -9.22
N HIS A 58 5.93 2.54 -10.39
CA HIS A 58 6.22 3.33 -11.59
C HIS A 58 4.90 3.79 -12.22
N GLY A 59 4.77 5.08 -12.48
CA GLY A 59 3.57 5.72 -13.05
C GLY A 59 2.79 6.59 -12.06
N CYS A 60 2.36 7.75 -12.53
CA CYS A 60 1.59 8.75 -11.76
C CYS A 60 0.10 8.50 -11.77
N LEU A 61 -0.62 8.94 -10.74
CA LEU A 61 -2.09 8.84 -10.66
C LEU A 61 -2.79 9.18 -12.00
N PRO A 62 -3.73 8.34 -12.45
CA PRO A 62 -4.37 8.51 -13.74
C PRO A 62 -5.27 9.78 -13.76
N ASN A 63 -5.44 10.37 -14.95
CA ASN A 63 -6.42 11.43 -15.21
C ASN A 63 -6.32 12.69 -14.33
N GLY A 64 -5.14 13.00 -13.80
CA GLY A 64 -4.93 14.19 -12.97
C GLY A 64 -5.51 14.09 -11.56
N LEU A 65 -5.87 12.88 -11.11
CA LEU A 65 -6.30 12.61 -9.73
C LEU A 65 -5.27 13.13 -8.73
N ARG A 66 -5.75 13.86 -7.74
CA ARG A 66 -4.93 14.33 -6.61
C ARG A 66 -4.87 13.25 -5.54
N VAL A 67 -3.77 13.22 -4.81
CA VAL A 67 -3.59 12.31 -3.66
C VAL A 67 -4.74 12.43 -2.64
N GLN A 68 -5.27 13.64 -2.44
CA GLN A 68 -6.39 13.88 -1.53
C GLN A 68 -7.64 13.11 -1.94
N GLU A 69 -7.84 12.91 -3.24
CA GLU A 69 -9.01 12.24 -3.80
C GLU A 69 -8.98 10.72 -3.63
N LEU A 70 -7.80 10.13 -3.44
CA LEU A 70 -7.64 8.70 -3.14
C LEU A 70 -8.39 8.29 -1.87
N ARG A 71 -8.55 9.21 -0.91
CA ARG A 71 -9.23 8.97 0.36
C ARG A 71 -10.74 8.76 0.19
N TYR A 72 -11.33 9.28 -0.88
CA TYR A 72 -12.76 9.18 -1.14
C TYR A 72 -13.16 7.90 -1.88
N GLY A 73 -12.19 7.08 -2.29
CA GLY A 73 -12.45 5.72 -2.78
C GLY A 73 -13.00 5.64 -4.21
N HIS A 74 -12.63 6.56 -5.09
CA HIS A 74 -12.98 6.48 -6.51
C HIS A 74 -12.12 5.42 -7.22
N PRO A 75 -12.67 4.28 -7.66
CA PRO A 75 -11.90 3.28 -8.37
C PRO A 75 -11.53 3.78 -9.75
N VAL A 76 -10.24 4.00 -10.02
CA VAL A 76 -9.75 4.23 -11.38
C VAL A 76 -8.96 3.04 -11.86
N VAL A 77 -9.63 2.24 -12.70
CA VAL A 77 -9.05 1.06 -13.32
C VAL A 77 -8.08 1.51 -14.42
N ARG A 78 -6.78 1.21 -14.25
CA ARG A 78 -5.78 1.40 -15.31
C ARG A 78 -5.77 0.26 -16.33
N ASN A 79 -5.98 -0.97 -15.86
CA ASN A 79 -5.94 -2.16 -16.70
C ASN A 79 -7.06 -3.13 -16.30
N ASN A 80 -8.06 -3.26 -17.16
CA ASN A 80 -9.23 -4.10 -16.89
C ASN A 80 -8.88 -5.60 -16.83
N LEU A 81 -7.87 -6.05 -17.57
CA LEU A 81 -7.38 -7.43 -17.52
C LEU A 81 -6.74 -7.73 -16.16
N MET A 82 -5.93 -6.81 -15.63
CA MET A 82 -5.31 -6.96 -14.31
C MET A 82 -6.33 -6.94 -13.18
N VAL A 83 -7.36 -6.10 -13.28
CA VAL A 83 -8.47 -6.12 -12.32
C VAL A 83 -9.23 -7.44 -12.38
N SER A 84 -9.53 -7.95 -13.58
CA SER A 84 -10.21 -9.24 -13.73
C SER A 84 -9.38 -10.41 -13.18
N PHE A 85 -8.06 -10.39 -13.37
CA PHE A 85 -7.16 -11.39 -12.80
C PHE A 85 -7.10 -11.29 -11.28
N ALA A 86 -6.91 -10.08 -10.75
CA ALA A 86 -6.85 -9.85 -9.32
C ALA A 86 -8.12 -10.28 -8.59
N PHE A 87 -9.28 -10.12 -9.20
CA PHE A 87 -10.55 -10.58 -8.65
C PHE A 87 -10.58 -12.10 -8.40
N HIS A 88 -9.85 -12.88 -9.20
CA HIS A 88 -9.81 -14.34 -9.10
C HIS A 88 -8.56 -14.86 -8.38
N SER A 89 -7.47 -14.08 -8.33
CA SER A 89 -6.15 -14.56 -7.93
C SER A 89 -5.56 -13.89 -6.70
N LEU A 90 -6.09 -12.74 -6.28
CA LEU A 90 -5.65 -12.05 -5.07
C LEU A 90 -6.75 -12.14 -3.99
N PRO A 91 -6.40 -12.04 -2.69
CA PRO A 91 -7.36 -11.94 -1.58
C PRO A 91 -8.09 -10.59 -1.57
N TYR A 92 -8.70 -10.27 -2.71
CA TYR A 92 -9.27 -9.00 -3.10
C TYR A 92 -10.61 -8.75 -2.45
N ARG A 93 -10.73 -7.66 -1.70
CA ARG A 93 -11.95 -7.32 -0.91
C ARG A 93 -12.84 -6.24 -1.57
N GLY A 94 -12.77 -6.10 -2.89
CA GLY A 94 -13.65 -5.24 -3.68
C GLY A 94 -13.00 -3.95 -4.22
N LEU A 95 -13.59 -3.43 -5.30
CA LEU A 95 -13.12 -2.23 -6.03
C LEU A 95 -13.29 -0.94 -5.23
N GLY A 96 -12.28 -0.07 -5.27
CA GLY A 96 -12.35 1.31 -4.75
C GLY A 96 -12.29 1.46 -3.22
N SER A 97 -12.31 0.36 -2.46
CA SER A 97 -12.34 0.40 -0.99
C SER A 97 -10.97 0.12 -0.33
N GLY A 98 -9.99 -0.38 -1.09
CA GLY A 98 -8.72 -0.85 -0.51
C GLY A 98 -7.89 0.26 0.15
N ILE A 99 -7.73 1.40 -0.51
CA ILE A 99 -7.02 2.56 0.07
C ILE A 99 -7.72 3.08 1.33
N LYS A 100 -9.06 3.13 1.33
CA LYS A 100 -9.83 3.55 2.50
C LYS A 100 -9.61 2.61 3.68
N ARG A 101 -9.68 1.29 3.45
CA ARG A 101 -9.41 0.27 4.48
C ARG A 101 -7.98 0.34 5.00
N ALA A 102 -7.00 0.54 4.11
CA ALA A 102 -5.60 0.71 4.52
C ALA A 102 -5.45 1.90 5.47
N LEU A 103 -6.07 3.04 5.15
CA LEU A 103 -6.08 4.23 6.02
C LEU A 103 -6.86 4.05 7.31
N GLU A 104 -7.97 3.29 7.31
CA GLU A 104 -8.71 2.96 8.53
C GLU A 104 -7.88 2.11 9.51
N GLN A 105 -7.03 1.23 8.97
CA GLN A 105 -6.18 0.34 9.76
C GLN A 105 -4.81 0.95 10.12
N GLN A 106 -4.32 1.86 9.29
CA GLN A 106 -3.04 2.54 9.44
C GLN A 106 -3.19 4.02 9.00
N PRO A 107 -3.65 4.91 9.90
CA PRO A 107 -4.03 6.27 9.55
C PRO A 107 -2.87 7.21 9.14
N ASP A 108 -1.65 6.84 9.50
CA ASP A 108 -0.42 7.60 9.28
C ASP A 108 0.24 7.32 7.91
N ILE A 109 -0.40 6.53 7.04
CA ILE A 109 0.06 6.32 5.67
C ILE A 109 0.12 7.66 4.92
N VAL A 110 1.26 7.90 4.28
CA VAL A 110 1.50 9.07 3.41
C VAL A 110 1.58 8.61 1.96
N PHE A 111 0.84 9.28 1.10
CA PHE A 111 0.88 9.08 -0.35
C PHE A 111 1.55 10.27 -1.02
N HIS A 112 2.46 10.00 -1.96
CA HIS A 112 3.14 11.03 -2.74
C HIS A 112 3.10 10.66 -4.21
N ASN A 113 2.61 11.58 -5.04
CA ASN A 113 2.53 11.42 -6.48
C ASN A 113 3.58 12.33 -7.13
N ASP A 114 4.72 11.76 -7.47
CA ASP A 114 5.82 12.44 -8.14
C ASP A 114 5.60 12.43 -9.66
N THR A 115 5.04 13.53 -10.16
CA THR A 115 4.75 13.70 -11.58
C THR A 115 6.00 13.89 -12.43
N GLU A 116 7.08 14.42 -11.86
CA GLU A 116 8.33 14.68 -12.57
C GLU A 116 9.15 13.39 -12.72
N GLY A 117 9.29 12.62 -11.65
CA GLY A 117 9.97 11.32 -11.64
C GLY A 117 9.14 10.16 -12.19
N ASN A 118 7.86 10.41 -12.52
CA ASN A 118 6.89 9.41 -12.94
C ASN A 118 6.71 8.27 -11.93
N GLN A 119 6.53 8.61 -10.66
CA GLN A 119 6.46 7.66 -9.55
C GLN A 119 5.30 7.94 -8.61
N PHE A 120 4.71 6.87 -8.09
CA PHE A 120 3.78 6.94 -6.97
C PHE A 120 4.40 6.23 -5.77
N ILE A 121 4.52 6.94 -4.66
CA ILE A 121 5.21 6.50 -3.46
C ILE A 121 4.20 6.43 -2.32
N VAL A 122 4.15 5.27 -1.66
CA VAL A 122 3.40 5.07 -0.42
C VAL A 122 4.41 4.91 0.71
N THR A 123 4.28 5.70 1.77
CA THR A 123 5.14 5.65 2.95
C THR A 123 4.31 5.27 4.17
N ILE A 124 4.74 4.25 4.90
CA ILE A 124 4.18 3.83 6.18
C ILE A 124 5.23 4.11 7.25
N PRO A 125 5.00 5.07 8.16
CA PRO A 125 5.89 5.29 9.29
C PRO A 125 6.04 4.03 10.15
N ARG A 126 7.23 3.83 10.72
CA ARG A 126 7.50 2.78 11.71
C ARG A 126 7.89 3.42 13.02
N THR A 127 7.43 2.84 14.11
CA THR A 127 7.94 3.19 15.44
C THR A 127 9.42 2.80 15.51
N PRO A 128 10.34 3.72 15.85
CA PRO A 128 11.76 3.40 15.97
C PRO A 128 11.99 2.25 16.96
N LYS A 129 12.99 1.42 16.68
CA LYS A 129 13.57 0.54 17.70
C LYS A 129 14.23 1.44 18.75
N ASN A 130 13.70 1.43 19.97
CA ASN A 130 14.45 1.87 21.14
C ASN A 130 15.58 0.88 21.46
#